data_AF-A0A497K3U9-F1
#
_entry.id   AF-A0A497K3U9-F1
#
_cell.length_a   1.000
_cell.length_b   1.000
_cell.length_c   1.000
_cell.angle_alpha   90.00
_cell.angle_beta   90.00
_cell.angle_gamma   90.00
#
_symmetry.space_group_name_H-M   'P 1'
#
loop_
_entity.id
_entity.type
_entity.pdbx_description
1 polymer ?
#
loop_
_entity_poly.entity_id
_entity_poly.type
_entity_poly.pdbx_seq_one_letter_code
_entity_poly.pdbx_strand_id
1 'polypeptide(L)' 'MISENQDLSFDDVSKRNTIDFYREELLKIEKGERATDHFNERQRKSLVKQGILVRVYGHGGCKLRLTEETKRIMA' A
#
# COMPACT_ATOMS: atom_id res chain seq x y z
N MET A 1 -20.85 -10.96 -29.13
CA MET A 1 -20.64 -10.79 -27.68
C MET A 1 -19.16 -10.47 -27.50
N ILE A 2 -18.84 -9.19 -27.38
CA ILE A 2 -17.46 -8.76 -27.16
C ILE A 2 -17.23 -8.90 -25.66
N SER A 3 -16.39 -9.85 -25.27
CA SER A 3 -15.93 -9.96 -23.89
C SER A 3 -15.16 -8.70 -23.54
N GLU A 4 -15.75 -7.86 -22.69
CA GLU A 4 -15.08 -6.82 -21.92
C GLU A 4 -14.06 -7.49 -20.99
N ASN A 5 -12.89 -7.84 -21.53
CA ASN A 5 -11.73 -8.06 -20.67
C ASN A 5 -11.28 -6.69 -20.21
N GLN A 6 -11.59 -6.40 -18.94
CA GLN A 6 -11.15 -5.23 -18.20
C GLN A 6 -9.66 -4.97 -18.46
N ASP A 7 -9.36 -3.86 -19.14
CA ASP A 7 -8.03 -3.30 -19.21
C ASP A 7 -7.59 -2.95 -17.78
N LEU A 8 -6.95 -3.89 -17.08
CA LEU A 8 -6.22 -3.58 -15.86
C LEU A 8 -5.18 -2.54 -16.26
N SER A 9 -5.33 -1.32 -15.73
CA SER A 9 -4.36 -0.26 -15.98
C SER A 9 -2.98 -0.77 -15.60
N PHE A 10 -1.94 -0.40 -16.37
CA PHE A 10 -0.55 -0.74 -16.03
C PHE A 10 -0.21 -0.35 -14.57
N ASP A 11 -0.83 0.74 -14.09
CA ASP A 11 -0.69 1.22 -12.72
C ASP A 11 -1.25 0.21 -11.69
N ASP A 12 -2.35 -0.49 -12.01
CA ASP A 12 -2.97 -1.49 -11.13
C ASP A 12 -2.08 -2.73 -11.00
N VAL A 13 -1.48 -3.17 -12.12
CA VAL A 13 -0.53 -4.30 -12.12
C VAL A 13 0.73 -3.94 -11.34
N SER A 14 1.28 -2.74 -11.58
CA SER A 14 2.46 -2.25 -10.86
C SER A 14 2.21 -2.16 -9.35
N LYS A 15 1.02 -1.70 -8.96
CA LYS A 15 0.61 -1.62 -7.55
C LYS A 15 0.48 -3.00 -6.92
N ARG A 16 -0.19 -3.96 -7.57
CA ARG A 16 -0.30 -5.34 -7.07
C ARG A 16 1.06 -5.99 -6.89
N ASN A 17 1.93 -5.89 -7.89
CA ASN A 17 3.30 -6.41 -7.80
C ASN A 17 4.07 -5.80 -6.63
N THR A 18 3.88 -4.50 -6.37
CA THR A 18 4.52 -3.83 -5.23
C THR A 18 3.93 -4.30 -3.89
N ILE A 19 2.61 -4.52 -3.82
CA ILE A 19 1.94 -5.07 -2.64
C ILE A 19 2.46 -6.48 -2.34
N ASP A 20 2.58 -7.33 -3.37
CA ASP A 20 3.07 -8.70 -3.22
C ASP A 20 4.55 -8.72 -2.80
N PHE A 21 5.37 -7.83 -3.37
CA PHE A 21 6.78 -7.72 -3.01
C PHE A 21 6.99 -7.31 -1.54
N TYR A 22 6.17 -6.41 -1.00
CA TYR A 22 6.28 -5.92 0.38
C TYR A 22 5.24 -6.55 1.33
N ARG A 23 4.67 -7.70 0.97
CA ARG A 23 3.49 -8.25 1.67
C ARG A 23 3.74 -8.46 3.16
N GLU A 24 4.91 -8.97 3.54
CA GLU A 24 5.25 -9.24 4.94
C GLU A 24 5.33 -7.96 5.78
N GLU A 25 5.99 -6.92 5.27
CA GLU A 25 6.10 -5.63 5.95
C GLU A 25 4.75 -4.91 6.02
N LEU A 26 3.94 -5.00 4.97
CA LEU A 26 2.59 -4.42 4.95
C LEU A 26 1.68 -5.09 5.99
N LEU A 27 1.76 -6.40 6.18
CA LEU A 27 1.02 -7.13 7.23
C LEU A 27 1.44 -6.69 8.64
N LYS A 28 2.73 -6.39 8.86
CA LYS A 28 3.20 -5.87 10.15
C LYS A 28 2.64 -4.48 10.43
N ILE A 29 2.59 -3.62 9.42
CA ILE A 29 1.95 -2.29 9.51
C ILE A 29 0.46 -2.41 9.79
N GLU A 30 -0.23 -3.36 9.15
CA GLU A 30 -1.65 -3.64 9.40
C GLU A 30 -1.91 -4.03 10.86
N LYS A 31 -1.00 -4.80 11.46
CA LYS A 31 -1.03 -5.18 12.89
C LYS A 31 -0.69 -4.03 13.85
N GLY A 32 -0.36 -2.85 13.34
CA GLY A 32 -0.13 -1.64 14.14
C GLY A 32 1.33 -1.25 14.31
N GLU A 33 2.28 -1.96 13.68
CA GLU A 33 3.69 -1.56 13.69
C GLU A 33 3.92 -0.28 12.87
N ARG A 34 4.99 0.45 13.18
CA ARG A 34 5.29 1.71 12.48
C ARG A 34 5.97 1.41 11.14
N ALA A 35 5.51 2.04 10.08
CA ALA A 35 6.15 1.95 8.76
C ALA A 35 7.62 2.40 8.75
N THR A 36 8.05 3.22 9.73
CA THR A 36 9.46 3.64 9.88
C THR A 36 10.39 2.51 10.28
N ASP A 37 9.86 1.46 10.92
CA ASP A 37 10.63 0.33 11.42
C ASP A 37 10.89 -0.69 10.28
N HIS A 38 10.07 -0.68 9.22
CA HIS A 38 10.13 -1.64 8.10
C HIS A 38 10.63 -1.04 6.78
N PHE A 39 10.42 0.26 6.57
CA PHE A 39 10.74 0.93 5.30
C PHE A 39 11.62 2.15 5.53
N ASN A 40 12.57 2.38 4.63
CA ASN A 40 13.31 3.64 4.59
C ASN A 40 12.46 4.80 4.03
N GLU A 41 12.96 6.03 4.13
CA GLU A 41 12.19 7.21 3.73
C GLU A 41 11.79 7.20 2.25
N ARG A 42 12.68 6.76 1.35
CA ARG A 42 12.43 6.68 -0.09
C ARG A 42 11.30 5.69 -0.38
N GLN A 43 11.35 4.50 0.23
CA GLN A 43 10.31 3.47 0.11
C GLN A 43 8.97 4.00 0.61
N ARG A 44 8.91 4.59 1.81
CA ARG A 44 7.67 5.15 2.36
C ARG A 44 7.06 6.20 1.43
N LYS A 45 7.87 7.11 0.88
CA LYS A 45 7.42 8.12 -0.10
C LYS A 45 6.86 7.47 -1.37
N SER A 46 7.51 6.43 -1.89
CA SER A 46 7.06 5.68 -3.07
C SER A 46 5.72 4.97 -2.81
N LEU A 47 5.60 4.26 -1.69
CA LEU A 47 4.38 3.54 -1.31
C LEU A 47 3.19 4.48 -1.08
N VAL A 48 3.45 5.69 -0.56
CA VAL A 48 2.42 6.74 -0.46
C VAL A 48 2.03 7.25 -1.86
N LYS A 49 3.00 7.49 -2.75
CA LYS A 49 2.73 7.94 -4.12
C LYS A 49 1.89 6.93 -4.91
N GLN A 50 2.11 5.64 -4.70
CA GLN A 50 1.36 4.54 -5.34
C GLN A 50 0.00 4.26 -4.67
N GLY A 51 -0.37 5.02 -3.63
CA GLY A 51 -1.64 4.81 -2.93
C GLY A 51 -1.72 3.50 -2.13
N ILE A 52 -0.56 2.93 -1.77
CA ILE A 52 -0.46 1.74 -0.91
C ILE A 52 -0.54 2.15 0.57
N LEU A 53 0.20 3.19 0.92
CA LEU A 53 0.19 3.80 2.24
C LEU A 53 -0.49 5.16 2.22
N VAL A 54 -1.18 5.50 3.32
CA VAL A 54 -1.76 6.82 3.55
C VAL A 54 -1.25 7.42 4.86
N ARG A 55 -1.05 8.75 4.85
CA ARG A 55 -0.72 9.51 6.05
C ARG A 55 -1.98 9.78 6.86
N VAL A 56 -1.96 9.39 8.12
CA VAL A 56 -3.01 9.67 9.10
C VAL A 56 -2.42 10.54 10.19
N TYR A 57 -3.01 11.72 10.38
CA TYR A 57 -2.61 12.69 11.40
C TYR A 57 -3.51 12.54 12.62
N GLY A 58 -2.92 12.58 13.82
CA GLY A 58 -3.67 12.56 15.07
C GLY A 58 -2.89 13.19 16.23
N HIS A 59 -3.45 13.15 17.44
CA HIS A 59 -2.76 13.54 18.66
C HIS A 59 -1.55 12.60 18.87
N GLY A 60 -0.35 13.08 18.53
CA GLY A 60 0.89 12.29 18.50
C GLY A 60 1.63 12.27 17.17
N GLY A 61 1.16 13.00 16.15
CA GLY A 61 1.87 13.24 14.89
C GLY A 61 1.31 12.46 13.69
N CYS A 62 2.17 12.22 12.70
CA CYS A 62 1.83 11.54 11.45
C CYS A 62 2.19 10.05 11.52
N LYS A 63 1.23 9.17 11.24
CA LYS A 63 1.45 7.72 11.07
C LYS A 63 1.14 7.31 9.64
N LEU A 64 1.78 6.25 9.15
CA LEU A 64 1.43 5.62 7.88
C LEU A 64 0.58 4.37 8.13
N ARG A 65 -0.48 4.21 7.35
CA ARG A 65 -1.38 3.04 7.39
C ARG A 65 -1.62 2.53 5.97
N LEU A 66 -2.05 1.28 5.86
CA LEU A 66 -2.54 0.73 4.59
C LEU A 66 -3.80 1.48 4.14
N THR A 67 -3.94 1.70 2.84
CA THR A 67 -5.22 2.14 2.26
C THR A 67 -6.24 1.01 2.27
N GLU A 68 -7.54 1.34 2.24
CA GLU A 68 -8.62 0.34 2.17
C GLU A 68 -8.55 -0.50 0.89
N GLU A 69 -8.01 0.07 -0.20
CA GLU A 69 -7.77 -0.67 -1.43
C GLU A 69 -6.65 -1.71 -1.26
N THR A 70 -5.51 -1.33 -0.67
CA THR A 70 -4.42 -2.27 -0.39
C THR A 70 -4.89 -3.40 0.53
N LYS A 71 -5.69 -3.11 1.57
CA LYS A 71 -6.27 -4.15 2.43
C LYS A 71 -7.14 -5.13 1.63
N ARG A 72 -7.96 -4.63 0.70
CA ARG A 72 -8.80 -5.48 -0.18
C ARG A 72 -7.98 -6.35 -1.13
N ILE A 73 -6.83 -5.88 -1.59
CA ILE A 73 -5.90 -6.66 -2.44
C ILE A 73 -5.16 -7.72 -1.60
N MET A 74 -4.88 -7.42 -0.33
CA MET A 74 -4.19 -8.33 0.57
C MET A 74 -5.09 -9.41 1.19
N ALA A 75 -6.40 -9.16 1.30
CA ALA A 75 -7.41 -10.09 1.81
C ALA A 75 -7.56 -11.32 0.91
#